data_AF-A0A5C6X2H1-F1
#
_entry.id   AF-A0A5C6X2H1-F1
#
_cell.length_a   1.000
_cell.length_b   1.000
_cell.length_c   1.000
_cell.angle_alpha   90.00
_cell.angle_beta   90.00
_cell.angle_gamma   90.00
#
_symmetry.space_group_name_H-M   'P 1'
#
loop_
_entity.id
_entity.type
_entity.pdbx_description
1 polymer ?
#
loop_
_entity_poly.entity_id
_entity_poly.type
_entity_poly.pdbx_seq_one_letter_code
_entity_poly.pdbx_strand_id
1 'polypeptide(L)'
;MIMRRAPARQLRASAPLLAALASLSPLPAAAELRWIDAEASPPPTLADLPHSTRAEFNGFAPEPDHLPLTLRLKGPMPEGVARAEVIAALEASARTWNAVGCAQVAFKTEVQAGEEASEVEAVEVNFEPGIGPNAERIAWTTYAASPEERARVTLNSALVVWRSSPDPFQLHAEPERPAVDLQAVITHELGHVLGLSHTPAHNAATMSAAYLRDGRQRVLSADDKLGLCALFPAEGRECSGDAQCPEAGRCVEGVCDPHRGQPGDYCAFDLMHCPGFCLIDDAPTGTGYCSEPCASDAACPTHFACRPDDERDEAVCTFAPADDAEGTPRGCAHTPAPSQSPALPLLIMLLGAATRRSTRQRAQRSTASPE
;
A
#
# COMPACT_ATOMS: atom_id res chain seq x y z
N MET A 1 42.59 -67.76 11.07
CA MET A 1 42.90 -67.61 12.50
C MET A 1 41.79 -66.76 13.12
N ILE A 2 40.94 -67.42 13.91
CA ILE A 2 40.08 -66.92 14.98
C ILE A 2 38.95 -65.92 14.61
N MET A 3 37.79 -66.52 14.32
CA MET A 3 36.48 -65.98 14.68
C MET A 3 36.42 -65.66 16.17
N ARG A 4 35.87 -64.50 16.55
CA ARG A 4 35.30 -64.29 17.89
C ARG A 4 33.86 -63.79 17.77
N ARG A 5 32.94 -64.70 18.09
CA ARG A 5 31.56 -64.43 18.54
C ARG A 5 31.58 -64.07 20.03
N ALA A 6 30.72 -63.13 20.43
CA ALA A 6 29.96 -63.11 21.70
C ALA A 6 29.23 -61.75 21.83
N PRO A 7 28.23 -61.58 22.72
CA PRO A 7 27.01 -62.40 22.83
C PRO A 7 25.74 -61.53 22.80
N ALA A 8 24.62 -62.19 22.53
CA ALA A 8 23.27 -61.65 22.62
C ALA A 8 22.97 -61.11 24.03
N ARG A 9 22.47 -59.87 24.11
CA ARG A 9 21.84 -59.32 25.31
C ARG A 9 20.35 -59.17 25.05
N GLN A 10 19.57 -60.02 25.72
CA GLN A 10 18.13 -59.93 25.86
C GLN A 10 17.77 -58.60 26.52
N LEU A 11 17.05 -57.73 25.80
CA LEU A 11 16.33 -56.62 26.41
C LEU A 11 14.89 -57.08 26.63
N ARG A 12 14.56 -57.18 27.93
CA ARG A 12 13.24 -57.51 28.45
C ARG A 12 12.26 -56.38 28.10
N ALA A 13 11.05 -56.81 27.74
CA ALA A 13 9.87 -55.98 27.59
C ALA A 13 9.60 -55.13 28.83
N SER A 14 9.25 -53.86 28.61
CA SER A 14 8.56 -52.99 29.57
C SER A 14 7.81 -51.91 28.77
N ALA A 15 6.64 -52.27 28.26
CA ALA A 15 5.53 -51.32 28.13
C ALA A 15 4.83 -51.28 29.50
N PRO A 16 4.45 -50.12 30.05
CA PRO A 16 3.44 -49.26 29.43
C PRO A 16 3.70 -47.75 29.63
N LEU A 17 3.80 -46.99 28.53
CA LEU A 17 3.63 -45.53 28.59
C LEU A 17 2.98 -45.03 27.28
N LEU A 18 1.91 -45.70 26.85
CA LEU A 18 1.16 -45.41 25.63
C LEU A 18 -0.34 -45.20 25.92
N ALA A 19 -0.66 -44.55 27.04
CA ALA A 19 -2.04 -44.27 27.44
C ALA A 19 -2.23 -42.86 28.06
N ALA A 20 -1.47 -41.86 27.59
CA ALA A 20 -1.65 -40.47 28.01
C ALA A 20 -1.51 -39.43 26.87
N LEU A 21 -1.61 -39.84 25.61
CA LEU A 21 -1.56 -38.94 24.44
C LEU A 21 -2.71 -39.13 23.43
N ALA A 22 -3.81 -39.78 23.85
CA ALA A 22 -4.97 -40.05 22.98
C ALA A 22 -6.25 -39.32 23.43
N SER A 23 -6.12 -38.16 24.06
CA SER A 23 -7.26 -37.30 24.44
C SER A 23 -7.02 -35.81 24.14
N LEU A 24 -6.20 -35.51 23.14
CA LEU A 24 -6.24 -34.21 22.48
C LEU A 24 -7.19 -34.35 21.30
N SER A 25 -8.45 -33.96 21.52
CA SER A 25 -9.42 -33.73 20.45
C SER A 25 -8.78 -32.79 19.41
N PRO A 26 -9.00 -33.01 18.10
CA PRO A 26 -8.64 -32.01 17.12
C PRO A 26 -9.39 -30.72 17.47
N LEU A 27 -8.65 -29.64 17.69
CA LEU A 27 -9.23 -28.30 17.69
C LEU A 27 -9.85 -28.11 16.29
N PRO A 28 -11.09 -27.61 16.18
CA PRO A 28 -11.67 -27.28 14.89
C PRO A 28 -10.84 -26.16 14.27
N ALA A 29 -10.04 -26.50 13.26
CA ALA A 29 -9.40 -25.57 12.35
C ALA A 29 -10.48 -25.03 11.40
N ALA A 30 -11.25 -24.07 11.89
CA ALA A 30 -12.06 -23.13 11.12
C ALA A 30 -12.62 -22.10 12.11
N ALA A 31 -11.84 -21.06 12.38
CA ALA A 31 -12.43 -19.82 12.84
C ALA A 31 -13.09 -19.19 11.61
N GLU A 32 -14.33 -19.60 11.30
CA GLU A 32 -15.20 -18.81 10.42
C GLU A 32 -15.28 -17.41 11.04
N LEU A 33 -14.79 -16.40 10.33
CA LEU A 33 -15.18 -15.01 10.53
C LEU A 33 -16.68 -14.91 10.19
N ARG A 34 -17.52 -15.26 11.16
CA ARG A 34 -18.95 -14.95 11.08
C ARG A 34 -19.09 -13.44 11.26
N TRP A 35 -19.43 -12.77 10.18
CA TRP A 35 -20.11 -11.48 10.26
C TRP A 35 -21.34 -11.67 11.14
N ILE A 36 -21.33 -11.04 12.31
CA ILE A 36 -22.51 -10.92 13.14
C ILE A 36 -23.39 -9.91 12.42
N ASP A 37 -24.50 -10.38 11.84
CA ASP A 37 -25.59 -9.50 11.43
C ASP A 37 -25.93 -8.63 12.65
N ALA A 38 -25.72 -7.31 12.52
CA ALA A 38 -26.09 -6.36 13.53
C ALA A 38 -27.62 -6.35 13.64
N GLU A 39 -28.17 -7.25 14.46
CA GLU A 39 -29.50 -7.04 15.03
C GLU A 39 -29.46 -5.67 15.71
N ALA A 40 -30.38 -4.81 15.28
CA ALA A 40 -30.48 -3.40 15.65
C ALA A 40 -30.66 -3.22 17.17
N SER A 41 -29.58 -3.38 17.91
CA SER A 41 -29.43 -2.76 19.22
C SER A 41 -29.26 -1.27 18.99
N PRO A 42 -29.94 -0.40 19.75
CA PRO A 42 -29.63 1.02 19.73
C PRO A 42 -28.12 1.18 19.98
N PRO A 43 -27.44 2.11 19.28
CA PRO A 43 -26.01 2.30 19.46
C PRO A 43 -25.72 2.48 20.95
N PRO A 44 -24.70 1.79 21.50
CA PRO A 44 -24.33 1.95 22.90
C PRO A 44 -24.11 3.44 23.16
N THR A 45 -24.66 3.94 24.26
CA THR A 45 -24.42 5.33 24.62
C THR A 45 -22.99 5.46 25.11
N LEU A 46 -22.42 6.67 25.02
CA LEU A 46 -21.06 6.96 25.51
C LEU A 46 -20.85 6.53 26.97
N ALA A 47 -21.93 6.39 27.75
CA ALA A 47 -21.95 5.96 29.14
C ALA A 47 -21.74 4.44 29.36
N ASP A 48 -21.91 3.62 28.32
CA ASP A 48 -21.90 2.15 28.43
C ASP A 48 -20.54 1.52 28.10
N LEU A 49 -19.55 2.33 27.68
CA LEU A 49 -18.22 1.85 27.32
C LEU A 49 -17.36 1.67 28.59
N PRO A 50 -16.62 0.55 28.75
CA PRO A 50 -15.66 0.40 29.84
C PRO A 50 -14.67 1.56 29.82
N HIS A 51 -14.08 1.89 30.98
CA HIS A 51 -13.14 3.00 31.21
C HIS A 51 -11.80 2.92 30.43
N SER A 52 -11.82 2.48 29.17
CA SER A 52 -10.88 2.99 28.19
C SER A 52 -11.25 4.45 27.95
N THR A 53 -10.36 5.38 28.29
CA THR A 53 -10.55 6.81 27.98
C THR A 53 -10.50 7.10 26.48
N ARG A 54 -10.29 6.05 25.64
CA ARG A 54 -10.21 6.14 24.19
C ARG A 54 -10.90 4.97 23.50
N ALA A 55 -11.47 5.22 22.34
CA ALA A 55 -12.14 4.18 21.56
C ALA A 55 -11.79 4.33 20.07
N GLU A 56 -11.82 3.20 19.38
CA GLU A 56 -11.71 3.14 17.93
C GLU A 56 -13.11 3.30 17.36
N PHE A 57 -13.41 4.51 16.89
CA PHE A 57 -14.67 4.81 16.23
C PHE A 57 -14.36 5.24 14.80
N ASN A 58 -14.87 4.47 13.84
CA ASN A 58 -14.95 4.92 12.46
C ASN A 58 -16.10 5.93 12.34
N GLY A 59 -15.94 6.97 11.52
CA GLY A 59 -17.01 7.95 11.26
C GLY A 59 -17.04 9.18 12.17
N PHE A 60 -16.12 9.34 13.12
CA PHE A 60 -16.04 10.58 13.91
C PHE A 60 -15.25 11.64 13.16
N ALA A 61 -15.95 12.52 12.43
CA ALA A 61 -15.33 13.65 11.77
C ALA A 61 -15.07 14.80 12.77
N PRO A 62 -13.90 15.46 12.73
CA PRO A 62 -13.68 16.68 13.50
C PRO A 62 -14.66 17.78 13.10
N GLU A 63 -15.12 18.58 14.06
CA GLU A 63 -15.92 19.76 13.73
C GLU A 63 -15.13 20.75 12.87
N PRO A 64 -15.76 21.44 11.89
CA PRO A 64 -15.09 22.38 11.01
C PRO A 64 -14.29 23.49 11.73
N ASP A 65 -14.78 23.96 12.88
CA ASP A 65 -14.12 25.01 13.67
C ASP A 65 -12.79 24.55 14.30
N HIS A 66 -12.54 23.24 14.32
CA HIS A 66 -11.28 22.65 14.78
C HIS A 66 -10.22 22.58 13.67
N LEU A 67 -10.56 22.96 12.45
CA LEU A 67 -9.63 22.99 11.33
C LEU A 67 -8.89 24.34 11.28
N PRO A 68 -7.60 24.34 10.90
CA PRO A 68 -6.79 23.19 10.53
C PRO A 68 -6.29 22.35 11.71
N LEU A 69 -6.24 21.03 11.55
CA LEU A 69 -5.71 20.11 12.56
C LEU A 69 -4.18 20.14 12.59
N THR A 70 -3.60 20.36 13.77
CA THR A 70 -2.15 20.29 13.95
C THR A 70 -1.71 18.84 14.16
N LEU A 71 -0.70 18.36 13.42
CA LEU A 71 -0.06 17.05 13.62
C LEU A 71 1.17 17.17 14.51
N ARG A 72 1.29 16.33 15.54
CA ARG A 72 2.43 16.32 16.48
C ARG A 72 3.06 14.94 16.63
N LEU A 73 4.35 14.81 16.26
CA LEU A 73 5.12 13.58 16.43
C LEU A 73 5.73 13.45 17.84
N LYS A 74 5.25 12.49 18.63
CA LYS A 74 5.64 12.25 20.02
C LYS A 74 6.42 10.95 20.19
N GLY A 75 7.24 10.90 21.25
CA GLY A 75 7.93 9.69 21.69
C GLY A 75 9.21 9.35 20.92
N PRO A 76 9.85 8.23 21.27
CA PRO A 76 11.04 7.74 20.60
C PRO A 76 10.69 7.16 19.21
N MET A 77 11.65 7.22 18.29
CA MET A 77 11.54 6.51 17.01
C MET A 77 12.01 5.05 17.18
N PRO A 78 11.41 4.10 16.46
CA PRO A 78 11.94 2.74 16.38
C PRO A 78 13.36 2.71 15.84
N GLU A 79 14.09 1.64 16.11
CA GLU A 79 15.43 1.43 15.53
C GLU A 79 15.38 1.49 14.00
N GLY A 80 16.37 2.15 13.40
CA GLY A 80 16.48 2.28 11.94
C GLY A 80 15.55 3.33 11.30
N VAL A 81 14.71 4.03 12.08
CA VAL A 81 13.80 5.06 11.57
C VAL A 81 14.28 6.44 11.97
N ALA A 82 14.66 7.27 11.00
CA ALA A 82 15.07 8.63 11.31
C ALA A 82 13.83 9.52 11.56
N ARG A 83 13.85 10.31 12.63
CA ARG A 83 12.77 11.27 12.96
C ARG A 83 12.43 12.19 11.78
N ALA A 84 13.44 12.62 11.02
CA ALA A 84 13.26 13.46 9.84
C ALA A 84 12.46 12.75 8.72
N GLU A 85 12.59 11.43 8.57
CA GLU A 85 11.82 10.66 7.59
C GLU A 85 10.35 10.58 7.98
N VAL A 86 10.05 10.40 9.28
CA VAL A 86 8.67 10.39 9.79
C VAL A 86 8.02 11.75 9.62
N ILE A 87 8.76 12.83 9.90
CA ILE A 87 8.29 14.21 9.66
C ILE A 87 7.98 14.40 8.17
N ALA A 88 8.88 14.01 7.27
CA ALA A 88 8.67 14.13 5.84
C ALA A 88 7.45 13.32 5.37
N ALA A 89 7.22 12.13 5.92
CA ALA A 89 6.04 11.32 5.65
C ALA A 89 4.74 12.00 6.14
N LEU A 90 4.74 12.55 7.37
CA LEU A 90 3.61 13.31 7.91
C LEU A 90 3.25 14.52 7.05
N GLU A 91 4.25 15.29 6.63
CA GLU A 91 4.05 16.43 5.75
C GLU A 91 3.52 16.03 4.38
N ALA A 92 4.01 14.92 3.82
CA ALA A 92 3.54 14.41 2.54
C ALA A 92 2.08 13.93 2.64
N SER A 93 1.73 13.17 3.68
CA SER A 93 0.37 12.70 3.93
C SER A 93 -0.60 13.85 4.21
N ALA A 94 -0.19 14.86 4.98
CA ALA A 94 -0.97 16.08 5.18
C ALA A 94 -1.23 16.81 3.86
N ARG A 95 -0.21 16.95 3.00
CA ARG A 95 -0.38 17.55 1.66
C ARG A 95 -1.35 16.76 0.79
N THR A 96 -1.32 15.42 0.85
CA THR A 96 -2.25 14.57 0.10
C THR A 96 -3.71 14.90 0.43
N TRP A 97 -4.07 14.99 1.71
CA TRP A 97 -5.44 15.33 2.12
C TRP A 97 -5.80 16.80 1.87
N ASN A 98 -4.86 17.72 2.09
CA ASN A 98 -5.08 19.16 1.85
C ASN A 98 -5.29 19.50 0.36
N ALA A 99 -4.89 18.62 -0.56
CA ALA A 99 -5.01 18.84 -1.99
C ALA A 99 -6.40 18.54 -2.56
N VAL A 100 -7.31 17.96 -1.76
CA VAL A 100 -8.67 17.60 -2.21
C VAL A 100 -9.52 18.86 -2.35
N GLY A 101 -9.68 19.35 -3.58
CA GLY A 101 -10.30 20.65 -3.84
C GLY A 101 -11.77 20.78 -3.44
N CYS A 102 -12.52 19.67 -3.42
CA CYS A 102 -13.93 19.67 -2.99
C CYS A 102 -14.12 19.54 -1.47
N ALA A 103 -13.03 19.53 -0.69
CA ALA A 103 -13.08 19.39 0.76
C ALA A 103 -12.50 20.61 1.48
N GLN A 104 -13.23 21.16 2.46
CA GLN A 104 -12.74 22.20 3.38
C GLN A 104 -11.99 21.54 4.54
N VAL A 105 -10.88 20.86 4.25
CA VAL A 105 -10.00 20.29 5.28
C VAL A 105 -8.59 20.81 5.16
N ALA A 106 -7.91 20.88 6.30
CA ALA A 106 -6.50 21.23 6.33
C ALA A 106 -5.81 20.61 7.53
N PHE A 107 -4.69 19.97 7.29
CA PHE A 107 -3.67 19.66 8.29
C PHE A 107 -2.59 20.72 8.28
N LYS A 108 -2.14 21.11 9.48
CA LYS A 108 -0.89 21.82 9.71
C LYS A 108 0.12 20.85 10.28
N THR A 109 1.25 20.71 9.62
CA THR A 109 2.39 20.00 10.19
C THR A 109 3.22 20.98 11.00
N GLU A 110 2.90 21.11 12.29
CA GLU A 110 3.80 21.77 13.23
C GLU A 110 4.71 20.71 13.84
N VAL A 111 5.95 20.70 13.37
CA VAL A 111 6.98 19.82 13.91
C VAL A 111 7.46 20.40 15.24
N GLN A 112 6.70 20.16 16.31
CA GLN A 112 7.18 20.46 17.66
C GLN A 112 8.04 19.29 18.13
N ALA A 113 9.35 19.47 18.09
CA ALA A 113 10.31 18.56 18.69
C ALA A 113 10.39 18.85 20.20
N GLY A 114 9.77 18.00 21.03
CA GLY A 114 9.89 18.10 22.48
C GLY A 114 8.84 17.31 23.24
N GLU A 115 9.15 16.97 24.49
CA GLU A 115 8.19 16.40 25.46
C GLU A 115 7.31 17.45 26.13
N GLU A 116 7.56 18.74 25.86
CA GLU A 116 6.77 19.81 26.49
C GLU A 116 5.32 19.73 26.04
N ALA A 117 4.43 19.70 27.04
CA ALA A 117 2.99 19.77 26.83
C ALA A 117 2.66 21.10 26.17
N SER A 118 2.64 21.10 24.84
CA SER A 118 2.08 22.19 24.08
C SER A 118 0.60 22.30 24.43
N GLU A 119 0.17 23.52 24.80
CA GLU A 119 -1.24 23.86 25.03
C GLU A 119 -2.09 23.69 23.75
N VAL A 120 -1.44 23.52 22.59
CA VAL A 120 -2.13 23.32 21.31
C VAL A 120 -2.72 21.91 21.25
N GLU A 121 -4.04 21.85 21.15
CA GLU A 121 -4.77 20.64 20.79
C GLU A 121 -4.29 20.12 19.43
N ALA A 122 -3.63 18.97 19.42
CA ALA A 122 -2.99 18.39 18.23
C ALA A 122 -3.28 16.90 18.13
N VAL A 123 -3.38 16.41 16.88
CA VAL A 123 -3.41 14.99 16.58
C VAL A 123 -2.04 14.42 16.90
N GLU A 124 -1.98 13.53 17.89
CA GLU A 124 -0.73 12.90 18.29
C GLU A 124 -0.40 11.74 17.34
N VAL A 125 0.84 11.71 16.85
CA VAL A 125 1.38 10.59 16.09
C VAL A 125 2.56 10.03 16.88
N ASN A 126 2.56 8.74 17.16
CA ASN A 126 3.58 8.10 17.99
C ASN A 126 3.80 6.65 17.58
N PHE A 127 4.92 6.09 18.05
CA PHE A 127 5.24 4.68 17.87
C PHE A 127 5.11 3.95 19.21
N GLU A 128 4.29 2.91 19.25
CA GLU A 128 4.12 2.06 20.42
C GLU A 128 4.01 0.59 20.00
N PRO A 129 4.45 -0.36 20.84
CA PRO A 129 4.18 -1.77 20.56
C PRO A 129 2.68 -2.01 20.63
N GLY A 130 2.13 -2.73 19.64
CA GLY A 130 0.74 -3.18 19.70
C GLY A 130 0.52 -4.12 20.88
N ILE A 131 -0.58 -3.92 21.62
CA ILE A 131 -0.98 -4.79 22.74
C ILE A 131 -2.45 -5.19 22.56
N GLY A 132 -2.78 -6.42 22.97
CA GLY A 132 -4.15 -6.93 22.94
C GLY A 132 -4.71 -6.94 21.50
N PRO A 133 -5.88 -6.33 21.24
CA PRO A 133 -6.49 -6.32 19.92
C PRO A 133 -5.66 -5.58 18.85
N ASN A 134 -4.66 -4.79 19.27
CA ASN A 134 -3.82 -4.00 18.38
C ASN A 134 -2.43 -4.63 18.16
N ALA A 135 -2.16 -5.81 18.72
CA ALA A 135 -0.86 -6.49 18.57
C ALA A 135 -0.52 -6.80 17.10
N GLU A 136 -1.53 -7.15 16.30
CA GLU A 136 -1.39 -7.57 14.90
C GLU A 136 -1.72 -6.46 13.89
N ARG A 137 -1.88 -5.21 14.35
CA ARG A 137 -2.18 -4.08 13.48
C ARG A 137 -0.93 -3.30 13.13
N ILE A 138 -0.82 -2.88 11.87
CA ILE A 138 0.28 -2.03 11.39
C ILE A 138 0.23 -0.65 12.05
N ALA A 139 -0.96 -0.07 12.12
CA ALA A 139 -1.26 1.17 12.81
C ALA A 139 -2.74 1.18 13.23
N TRP A 140 -3.11 2.16 14.05
CA TRP A 140 -4.50 2.40 14.42
C TRP A 140 -4.72 3.84 14.88
N THR A 141 -5.93 4.32 14.66
CA THR A 141 -6.39 5.64 15.11
C THR A 141 -7.37 5.50 16.27
N THR A 142 -7.13 6.25 17.35
CA THR A 142 -8.00 6.29 18.54
C THR A 142 -8.51 7.69 18.80
N TYR A 143 -9.75 7.78 19.26
CA TYR A 143 -10.37 9.01 19.72
C TYR A 143 -10.44 9.04 21.22
N ALA A 144 -10.18 10.19 21.82
CA ALA A 144 -10.44 10.38 23.22
C ALA A 144 -11.94 10.51 23.48
N ALA A 145 -12.37 10.03 24.65
CA ALA A 145 -13.73 10.24 25.13
C ALA A 145 -13.98 11.71 25.57
N SER A 146 -12.92 12.50 25.73
CA SER A 146 -12.99 13.93 26.07
C SER A 146 -13.03 14.78 24.80
N PRO A 147 -13.91 15.79 24.72
CA PRO A 147 -13.98 16.71 23.58
C PRO A 147 -12.73 17.58 23.41
N GLU A 148 -11.91 17.74 24.47
CA GLU A 148 -10.69 18.56 24.47
C GLU A 148 -9.46 17.78 23.94
N GLU A 149 -9.54 16.45 23.85
CA GLU A 149 -8.45 15.63 23.33
C GLU A 149 -8.69 15.27 21.86
N ARG A 150 -7.69 15.51 21.03
CA ARG A 150 -7.73 15.13 19.61
C ARG A 150 -7.42 13.64 19.41
N ALA A 151 -7.68 13.17 18.20
CA ALA A 151 -7.34 11.83 17.78
C ALA A 151 -5.83 11.53 17.97
N ARG A 152 -5.49 10.26 18.16
CA ARG A 152 -4.12 9.77 18.15
C ARG A 152 -3.96 8.68 17.12
N VAL A 153 -2.92 8.81 16.32
CA VAL A 153 -2.43 7.80 15.40
C VAL A 153 -1.25 7.08 16.05
N THR A 154 -1.41 5.78 16.29
CA THR A 154 -0.33 4.95 16.79
C THR A 154 0.19 4.05 15.68
N LEU A 155 1.49 4.12 15.43
CA LEU A 155 2.23 3.29 14.49
C LEU A 155 2.87 2.13 15.27
N ASN A 156 2.66 0.89 14.85
CA ASN A 156 3.18 -0.27 15.57
C ASN A 156 4.71 -0.33 15.51
N SER A 157 5.37 -0.21 16.66
CA SER A 157 6.85 -0.18 16.72
C SER A 157 7.52 -1.55 16.67
N ALA A 158 6.76 -2.63 16.87
CA ALA A 158 7.29 -3.98 17.03
C ALA A 158 6.92 -4.92 15.87
N LEU A 159 5.74 -4.76 15.27
CA LEU A 159 5.22 -5.68 14.25
C LEU A 159 5.90 -5.55 12.88
N VAL A 160 6.41 -4.35 12.53
CA VAL A 160 6.85 -4.05 11.17
C VAL A 160 8.22 -3.36 11.16
N VAL A 161 8.89 -3.41 10.00
CA VAL A 161 10.08 -2.61 9.70
C VAL A 161 9.65 -1.38 8.91
N TRP A 162 9.68 -0.21 9.54
CA TRP A 162 9.25 1.03 8.89
C TRP A 162 10.27 1.53 7.85
N ARG A 163 9.77 1.94 6.69
CA ARG A 163 10.55 2.47 5.56
C ARG A 163 9.99 3.82 5.12
N SER A 164 10.87 4.71 4.67
CA SER A 164 10.51 5.99 4.05
C SER A 164 10.10 5.88 2.58
N SER A 165 10.32 4.71 1.97
CA SER A 165 9.98 4.38 0.58
C SER A 165 9.26 3.03 0.52
N PRO A 166 8.42 2.79 -0.51
CA PRO A 166 7.78 1.50 -0.70
C PRO A 166 8.82 0.39 -0.89
N ASP A 167 8.52 -0.81 -0.39
CA ASP A 167 9.38 -1.99 -0.52
C ASP A 167 8.59 -3.16 -1.14
N PRO A 168 8.30 -3.08 -2.44
CA PRO A 168 7.46 -4.05 -3.11
C PRO A 168 8.05 -5.45 -3.18
N PHE A 169 9.35 -5.62 -2.95
CA PHE A 169 10.00 -6.93 -2.93
C PHE A 169 10.44 -7.33 -1.52
N GLN A 170 10.05 -6.56 -0.50
CA GLN A 170 10.34 -6.84 0.91
C GLN A 170 11.84 -7.07 1.15
N LEU A 171 12.69 -6.32 0.45
CA LEU A 171 14.15 -6.46 0.53
C LEU A 171 14.71 -6.05 1.90
N HIS A 172 13.95 -5.23 2.64
CA HIS A 172 14.29 -4.75 3.98
C HIS A 172 13.39 -5.37 5.06
N ALA A 173 12.58 -6.37 4.72
CA ALA A 173 11.80 -7.09 5.72
C ALA A 173 12.73 -7.94 6.59
N GLU A 174 12.31 -8.15 7.83
CA GLU A 174 12.89 -9.17 8.71
C GLU A 174 12.00 -10.43 8.68
N PRO A 175 12.50 -11.61 9.12
CA PRO A 175 11.77 -12.89 9.00
C PRO A 175 10.33 -12.89 9.49
N GLU A 176 9.99 -12.04 10.46
CA GLU A 176 8.66 -11.93 11.07
C GLU A 176 8.08 -10.51 11.01
N ARG A 177 8.77 -9.56 10.38
CA ARG A 177 8.38 -8.15 10.36
C ARG A 177 8.45 -7.62 8.93
N PRO A 178 7.31 -7.45 8.25
CA PRO A 178 7.31 -6.93 6.88
C PRO A 178 7.83 -5.49 6.84
N ALA A 179 8.43 -5.13 5.71
CA ALA A 179 8.81 -3.76 5.40
C ALA A 179 7.57 -2.97 4.98
N VAL A 180 7.28 -1.88 5.71
CA VAL A 180 6.06 -1.08 5.54
C VAL A 180 6.39 0.38 5.27
N ASP A 181 5.68 0.93 4.30
CA ASP A 181 5.79 2.32 3.87
C ASP A 181 5.10 3.27 4.84
N LEU A 182 5.91 4.10 5.52
CA LEU A 182 5.44 5.11 6.47
C LEU A 182 4.38 6.04 5.86
N GLN A 183 4.61 6.54 4.64
CA GLN A 183 3.71 7.54 4.07
C GLN A 183 2.35 6.93 3.72
N ALA A 184 2.32 5.72 3.15
CA ALA A 184 1.05 5.05 2.83
C ALA A 184 0.20 4.85 4.09
N VAL A 185 0.79 4.32 5.16
CA VAL A 185 0.08 4.08 6.42
C VAL A 185 -0.34 5.39 7.09
N ILE A 186 0.54 6.38 7.18
CA ILE A 186 0.16 7.67 7.79
C ILE A 186 -0.97 8.33 6.99
N THR A 187 -0.95 8.23 5.65
CA THR A 187 -2.04 8.78 4.82
C THR A 187 -3.37 8.09 5.14
N HIS A 188 -3.37 6.76 5.28
CA HIS A 188 -4.54 5.98 5.70
C HIS A 188 -5.07 6.41 7.08
N GLU A 189 -4.21 6.46 8.09
CA GLU A 189 -4.61 6.82 9.45
C GLU A 189 -5.10 8.27 9.54
N LEU A 190 -4.53 9.19 8.77
CA LEU A 190 -5.06 10.56 8.68
C LEU A 190 -6.46 10.61 8.03
N GLY A 191 -6.80 9.67 7.16
CA GLY A 191 -8.17 9.53 6.67
C GLY A 191 -9.13 9.13 7.79
N HIS A 192 -8.71 8.20 8.66
CA HIS A 192 -9.47 7.88 9.88
C HIS A 192 -9.65 9.09 10.78
N VAL A 193 -8.59 9.89 11.01
CA VAL A 193 -8.65 11.15 11.78
C VAL A 193 -9.67 12.15 11.21
N LEU A 194 -9.90 12.13 9.90
CA LEU A 194 -10.90 12.97 9.23
C LEU A 194 -12.32 12.35 9.25
N GLY A 195 -12.48 11.17 9.86
CA GLY A 195 -13.77 10.48 9.98
C GLY A 195 -14.06 9.48 8.86
N LEU A 196 -13.12 9.18 7.97
CA LEU A 196 -13.32 8.16 6.94
C LEU A 196 -13.25 6.75 7.54
N SER A 197 -14.14 5.88 7.08
CA SER A 197 -14.12 4.45 7.37
C SER A 197 -13.31 3.71 6.30
N HIS A 198 -12.99 2.45 6.55
CA HIS A 198 -12.44 1.60 5.50
C HIS A 198 -13.40 1.47 4.32
N THR A 199 -12.84 1.48 3.12
CA THR A 199 -13.60 1.20 1.90
C THR A 199 -13.49 -0.27 1.51
N PRO A 200 -14.62 -0.95 1.22
CA PRO A 200 -14.62 -2.29 0.65
C PRO A 200 -14.51 -2.28 -0.87
N ALA A 201 -14.59 -1.10 -1.52
CA ALA A 201 -14.81 -1.02 -2.96
C ALA A 201 -13.58 -1.45 -3.79
N HIS A 202 -12.36 -1.30 -3.26
CA HIS A 202 -11.13 -1.57 -3.99
C HIS A 202 -9.90 -1.56 -3.07
N ASN A 203 -9.02 -2.54 -3.27
CA ASN A 203 -7.84 -2.76 -2.42
C ASN A 203 -6.75 -1.71 -2.59
N ALA A 204 -6.73 -1.03 -3.74
CA ALA A 204 -5.75 0.01 -4.03
C ALA A 204 -6.13 1.42 -3.54
N ALA A 205 -7.31 1.58 -2.95
CA ALA A 205 -7.71 2.83 -2.30
C ALA A 205 -6.88 3.07 -1.03
N THR A 206 -6.68 4.34 -0.69
CA THR A 206 -5.93 4.70 0.52
C THR A 206 -6.66 4.21 1.76
N MET A 207 -7.99 4.31 1.80
CA MET A 207 -8.79 3.81 2.92
C MET A 207 -9.10 2.30 2.85
N SER A 208 -8.46 1.51 1.98
CA SER A 208 -8.62 0.06 2.07
C SER A 208 -8.00 -0.48 3.36
N ALA A 209 -8.66 -1.43 4.01
CA ALA A 209 -8.11 -2.11 5.19
C ALA A 209 -6.88 -2.97 4.85
N ALA A 210 -6.72 -3.37 3.58
CA ALA A 210 -5.57 -4.12 3.12
C ALA A 210 -4.39 -3.17 2.85
N TYR A 211 -3.18 -3.59 3.23
CA TYR A 211 -1.95 -2.85 2.92
C TYR A 211 -1.33 -3.34 1.60
N LEU A 212 -0.95 -2.40 0.74
CA LEU A 212 -0.19 -2.63 -0.49
C LEU A 212 1.23 -2.09 -0.38
N ARG A 213 2.19 -2.94 -0.72
CA ARG A 213 3.63 -2.70 -0.57
C ARG A 213 4.28 -1.85 -1.66
N ASP A 214 3.54 -1.53 -2.72
CA ASP A 214 4.01 -0.75 -3.88
C ASP A 214 3.89 0.77 -3.69
N GLY A 215 3.30 1.21 -2.58
CA GLY A 215 3.15 2.62 -2.23
C GLY A 215 1.99 3.34 -2.93
N ARG A 216 1.14 2.64 -3.69
CA ARG A 216 0.02 3.28 -4.39
C ARG A 216 -1.04 3.86 -3.44
N GLN A 217 -1.09 3.36 -2.22
CA GLN A 217 -1.92 3.90 -1.13
C GLN A 217 -1.38 5.22 -0.53
N ARG A 218 -0.33 5.81 -1.12
CA ARG A 218 0.02 7.23 -0.89
C ARG A 218 -0.92 8.19 -1.64
N VAL A 219 -1.64 7.69 -2.65
CA VAL A 219 -2.47 8.47 -3.56
C VAL A 219 -3.94 8.11 -3.34
N LEU A 220 -4.75 9.13 -3.06
CA LEU A 220 -6.18 8.98 -2.84
C LEU A 220 -6.89 8.50 -4.11
N SER A 221 -7.78 7.52 -3.97
CA SER A 221 -8.78 7.17 -4.99
C SER A 221 -9.87 8.24 -5.07
N ALA A 222 -10.71 8.16 -6.10
CA ALA A 222 -11.93 8.96 -6.13
C ALA A 222 -12.86 8.69 -4.94
N ASP A 223 -12.95 7.44 -4.48
CA ASP A 223 -13.77 7.06 -3.31
C ASP A 223 -13.29 7.75 -2.02
N ASP A 224 -11.97 7.75 -1.79
CA ASP A 224 -11.36 8.44 -0.64
C ASP A 224 -11.70 9.95 -0.67
N LYS A 225 -11.59 10.59 -1.84
CA LYS A 225 -11.85 12.01 -2.04
C LYS A 225 -13.33 12.35 -1.92
N LEU A 226 -14.22 11.57 -2.53
CA LEU A 226 -15.66 11.81 -2.47
C LEU A 226 -16.20 11.60 -1.06
N GLY A 227 -15.70 10.59 -0.34
CA GLY A 227 -15.99 10.43 1.09
C GLY A 227 -15.59 11.66 1.89
N LEU A 228 -14.42 12.22 1.62
CA LEU A 228 -13.96 13.44 2.29
C LEU A 228 -14.81 14.66 1.93
N CYS A 229 -15.16 14.82 0.66
CA CYS A 229 -15.99 15.94 0.19
C CYS A 229 -17.43 15.86 0.70
N ALA A 230 -17.93 14.66 0.99
CA ALA A 230 -19.21 14.48 1.67
C ALA A 230 -19.17 14.95 3.13
N LEU A 231 -18.06 14.71 3.84
CA LEU A 231 -17.87 15.14 5.23
C LEU A 231 -17.60 16.65 5.35
N PHE A 232 -16.83 17.22 4.42
CA PHE A 232 -16.35 18.61 4.48
C PHE A 232 -16.60 19.37 3.18
N PRO A 233 -17.85 19.57 2.73
CA PRO A 233 -18.13 20.07 1.39
C PRO A 233 -17.50 21.45 1.09
N ALA A 234 -16.87 21.59 -0.09
CA ALA A 234 -16.37 22.83 -0.68
C ALA A 234 -16.80 22.96 -2.15
N GLU A 235 -16.70 24.16 -2.73
CA GLU A 235 -17.09 24.41 -4.13
C GLU A 235 -16.05 23.95 -5.18
N GLY A 236 -14.91 23.39 -4.75
CA GLY A 236 -13.85 22.99 -5.68
C GLY A 236 -14.13 21.69 -6.43
N ARG A 237 -13.41 21.49 -7.53
CA ARG A 237 -13.36 20.25 -8.31
C ARG A 237 -11.97 20.09 -8.90
N GLU A 238 -11.54 18.85 -9.09
CA GLU A 238 -10.26 18.53 -9.73
C GLU A 238 -10.41 18.42 -11.25
N CYS A 239 -11.58 17.98 -11.74
CA CYS A 239 -11.80 17.73 -13.15
C CYS A 239 -13.25 17.94 -13.60
N SER A 240 -13.43 18.05 -14.92
CA SER A 240 -14.71 18.01 -15.64
C SER A 240 -14.73 16.92 -16.73
N GLY A 241 -13.65 16.13 -16.85
CA GLY A 241 -13.50 15.02 -17.78
C GLY A 241 -12.11 14.40 -17.71
N ASP A 242 -11.97 13.16 -18.17
CA ASP A 242 -10.77 12.31 -18.01
C ASP A 242 -9.47 12.97 -18.51
N ALA A 243 -9.55 13.78 -19.56
CA ALA A 243 -8.38 14.46 -20.14
C ALA A 243 -7.71 15.47 -19.19
N GLN A 244 -8.37 15.85 -18.09
CA GLN A 244 -7.80 16.72 -17.06
C GLN A 244 -7.12 15.95 -15.93
N CYS A 245 -7.32 14.63 -15.86
CA CYS A 245 -6.74 13.81 -14.82
C CYS A 245 -5.30 13.37 -15.15
N PRO A 246 -4.40 13.37 -14.16
CA PRO A 246 -3.04 12.91 -14.36
C PRO A 246 -3.01 11.41 -14.67
N GLU A 247 -1.93 10.95 -15.31
CA GLU A 247 -1.62 9.53 -15.50
C GLU A 247 -2.74 8.70 -16.16
N ALA A 248 -3.50 9.32 -17.08
CA ALA A 248 -4.67 8.70 -17.72
C ALA A 248 -5.73 8.22 -16.70
N GLY A 249 -5.84 8.93 -15.58
CA GLY A 249 -6.92 8.75 -14.61
C GLY A 249 -8.30 9.10 -15.16
N ARG A 250 -9.33 8.79 -14.39
CA ARG A 250 -10.74 9.00 -14.75
C ARG A 250 -11.32 10.12 -13.91
N CYS A 251 -12.17 10.95 -14.52
CA CYS A 251 -12.93 11.95 -13.78
C CYS A 251 -14.20 11.33 -13.23
N VAL A 252 -14.27 11.16 -11.92
CA VAL A 252 -15.41 10.58 -11.20
C VAL A 252 -16.02 11.68 -10.35
N GLU A 253 -17.23 12.12 -10.71
CA GLU A 253 -17.99 13.14 -9.95
C GLU A 253 -17.22 14.44 -9.66
N GLY A 254 -16.28 14.82 -10.53
CA GLY A 254 -15.48 16.03 -10.41
C GLY A 254 -14.17 15.88 -9.64
N VAL A 255 -13.82 14.67 -9.19
CA VAL A 255 -12.48 14.34 -8.67
C VAL A 255 -11.75 13.38 -9.61
N CYS A 256 -10.42 13.43 -9.63
CA CYS A 256 -9.62 12.52 -10.43
C CYS A 256 -9.35 11.23 -9.66
N ASP A 257 -9.77 10.10 -10.25
CA ASP A 257 -9.36 8.77 -9.83
C ASP A 257 -8.08 8.37 -10.57
N PRO A 258 -6.98 8.04 -9.87
CA PRO A 258 -5.78 7.53 -10.52
C PRO A 258 -6.08 6.32 -11.38
N HIS A 259 -5.39 6.16 -12.51
CA HIS A 259 -5.58 5.00 -13.37
C HIS A 259 -5.40 3.70 -12.57
N ARG A 260 -6.41 2.83 -12.67
CA ARG A 260 -6.40 1.48 -12.14
C ARG A 260 -6.48 0.52 -13.32
N GLY A 261 -5.87 -0.65 -13.14
CA GLY A 261 -5.88 -1.68 -14.17
C GLY A 261 -7.29 -2.15 -14.45
N GLN A 262 -7.49 -2.77 -15.58
CA GLN A 262 -8.66 -3.56 -15.88
C GLN A 262 -8.30 -5.04 -15.75
N PRO A 263 -9.28 -5.93 -15.55
CA PRO A 263 -9.00 -7.35 -15.57
C PRO A 263 -8.27 -7.74 -16.87
N GLY A 264 -7.15 -8.42 -16.73
CA GLY A 264 -6.20 -8.77 -17.79
C GLY A 264 -5.02 -7.81 -17.99
N ASP A 265 -5.03 -6.62 -17.38
CA ASP A 265 -3.85 -5.76 -17.39
C ASP A 265 -2.72 -6.39 -16.58
N TYR A 266 -1.49 -6.16 -17.01
CA TYR A 266 -0.29 -6.59 -16.29
C TYR A 266 -0.26 -6.00 -14.88
N CYS A 267 0.10 -6.81 -13.89
CA CYS A 267 0.39 -6.34 -12.54
C CYS A 267 1.61 -7.08 -11.99
N ALA A 268 2.20 -6.52 -10.95
CA ALA A 268 3.33 -7.13 -10.27
C ALA A 268 3.39 -6.62 -8.83
N PHE A 269 4.29 -7.20 -8.03
CA PHE A 269 4.46 -6.77 -6.65
C PHE A 269 4.84 -5.29 -6.46
N ASP A 270 5.47 -4.67 -7.47
CA ASP A 270 5.81 -3.25 -7.57
C ASP A 270 4.77 -2.43 -8.35
N LEU A 271 3.65 -3.07 -8.72
CA LEU A 271 2.62 -2.51 -9.57
C LEU A 271 1.25 -3.15 -9.26
N MET A 272 0.74 -2.93 -8.05
CA MET A 272 -0.54 -3.45 -7.54
C MET A 272 -1.68 -2.46 -7.83
N HIS A 273 -2.02 -2.29 -9.11
CA HIS A 273 -3.08 -1.36 -9.55
C HIS A 273 -4.42 -1.98 -9.88
N CYS A 274 -4.60 -3.25 -9.58
CA CYS A 274 -5.84 -3.96 -9.87
C CYS A 274 -6.98 -3.46 -8.98
N PRO A 275 -8.19 -3.22 -9.52
CA PRO A 275 -9.36 -2.87 -8.72
C PRO A 275 -9.69 -3.97 -7.70
N GLY A 276 -9.68 -5.23 -8.15
CA GLY A 276 -9.80 -6.42 -7.32
C GLY A 276 -8.44 -6.85 -6.75
N PHE A 277 -7.75 -7.74 -7.44
CA PHE A 277 -6.45 -8.26 -7.01
C PHE A 277 -5.54 -8.60 -8.19
N CYS A 278 -4.25 -8.74 -7.90
CA CYS A 278 -3.26 -9.21 -8.86
C CYS A 278 -3.12 -10.73 -8.72
N LEU A 279 -3.50 -11.49 -9.77
CA LEU A 279 -3.28 -12.93 -9.81
C LEU A 279 -1.85 -13.18 -10.32
N ILE A 280 -0.93 -13.47 -9.41
CA ILE A 280 0.50 -13.68 -9.70
C ILE A 280 0.70 -15.15 -10.04
N ASP A 281 1.09 -15.44 -11.27
CA ASP A 281 1.14 -16.79 -11.85
C ASP A 281 2.53 -17.45 -11.78
N ASP A 282 3.60 -16.65 -11.62
CA ASP A 282 4.97 -17.16 -11.57
C ASP A 282 5.79 -16.55 -10.41
N ALA A 283 6.20 -17.42 -9.48
CA ALA A 283 6.87 -17.06 -8.24
C ALA A 283 8.32 -16.52 -8.36
N PRO A 284 9.10 -16.65 -9.46
CA PRO A 284 10.38 -15.96 -9.57
C PRO A 284 10.22 -14.54 -10.12
N THR A 285 9.23 -14.27 -10.97
CA THR A 285 9.06 -12.93 -11.57
C THR A 285 8.19 -12.02 -10.71
N GLY A 286 7.26 -12.58 -9.94
CA GLY A 286 6.33 -11.80 -9.13
C GLY A 286 5.37 -10.95 -9.99
N THR A 287 5.13 -11.42 -11.22
CA THR A 287 4.26 -10.78 -12.20
C THR A 287 2.96 -11.56 -12.34
N GLY A 288 1.95 -10.89 -12.84
CA GLY A 288 0.64 -11.47 -13.04
C GLY A 288 -0.25 -10.57 -13.86
N TYR A 289 -1.55 -10.77 -13.72
CA TYR A 289 -2.56 -9.91 -14.31
C TYR A 289 -3.65 -9.56 -13.32
N CYS A 290 -4.27 -8.41 -13.53
CA CYS A 290 -5.40 -7.99 -12.75
C CYS A 290 -6.58 -8.93 -12.96
N SER A 291 -7.20 -9.33 -11.87
CA SER A 291 -8.36 -10.21 -11.85
C SER A 291 -9.39 -9.71 -10.86
N GLU A 292 -10.59 -10.26 -10.97
CA GLU A 292 -11.74 -9.94 -10.15
C GLU A 292 -12.61 -11.18 -9.95
N PRO A 293 -13.41 -11.22 -8.86
CA PRO A 293 -14.40 -12.27 -8.65
C PRO A 293 -15.43 -12.29 -9.79
N CYS A 294 -15.89 -13.48 -10.16
CA CYS A 294 -16.84 -13.68 -11.24
C CYS A 294 -17.89 -14.75 -10.90
N ALA A 295 -19.09 -14.58 -11.47
CA ALA A 295 -20.17 -15.56 -11.34
C ALA A 295 -20.29 -16.50 -12.56
N SER A 296 -19.74 -16.09 -13.72
CA SER A 296 -19.76 -16.85 -14.98
C SER A 296 -18.73 -16.30 -15.96
N ASP A 297 -18.39 -17.05 -17.01
CA ASP A 297 -17.48 -16.60 -18.07
C ASP A 297 -17.91 -15.28 -18.73
N ALA A 298 -19.21 -14.99 -18.77
CA ALA A 298 -19.74 -13.75 -19.33
C ALA A 298 -19.41 -12.50 -18.49
N ALA A 299 -19.02 -12.68 -17.22
CA ALA A 299 -18.55 -11.59 -16.37
C ALA A 299 -17.08 -11.24 -16.63
N CYS A 300 -16.32 -12.12 -17.29
CA CYS A 300 -14.91 -11.92 -17.54
C CYS A 300 -14.64 -11.24 -18.89
N PRO A 301 -13.52 -10.51 -19.03
CA PRO A 301 -13.11 -9.96 -20.31
C PRO A 301 -12.85 -11.04 -21.37
N THR A 302 -12.72 -10.61 -22.62
CA THR A 302 -12.32 -11.49 -23.71
C THR A 302 -10.97 -12.17 -23.39
N HIS A 303 -10.88 -13.48 -23.63
CA HIS A 303 -9.74 -14.35 -23.29
C HIS A 303 -9.58 -14.70 -21.80
N PHE A 304 -10.59 -14.43 -20.99
CA PHE A 304 -10.68 -14.88 -19.61
C PHE A 304 -11.89 -15.79 -19.43
N ALA A 305 -11.76 -16.76 -18.52
CA ALA A 305 -12.84 -17.63 -18.09
C ALA A 305 -12.97 -17.56 -16.58
N CYS A 306 -14.18 -17.75 -16.09
CA CYS A 306 -14.48 -17.77 -14.68
C CYS A 306 -14.12 -19.13 -14.10
N ARG A 307 -13.05 -19.19 -13.33
CA ARG A 307 -12.51 -20.44 -12.78
C ARG A 307 -12.47 -20.38 -11.25
N PRO A 308 -12.73 -21.50 -10.55
CA PRO A 308 -12.56 -21.54 -9.11
C PRO A 308 -11.09 -21.26 -8.75
N ASP A 309 -10.88 -20.45 -7.72
CA ASP A 309 -9.59 -20.19 -7.11
C ASP A 309 -9.56 -20.83 -5.71
N ASP A 310 -8.72 -21.86 -5.55
CA ASP A 310 -8.67 -22.65 -4.33
C ASP A 310 -8.18 -21.84 -3.11
N GLU A 311 -7.45 -20.73 -3.33
CA GLU A 311 -6.94 -19.88 -2.25
C GLU A 311 -8.00 -18.92 -1.70
N ARG A 312 -8.95 -18.49 -2.55
CA ARG A 312 -9.96 -17.47 -2.21
C ARG A 312 -11.35 -18.03 -1.91
N ASP A 313 -11.58 -19.32 -2.16
CA ASP A 313 -12.91 -19.97 -2.03
C ASP A 313 -13.99 -19.25 -2.88
N GLU A 314 -13.59 -18.64 -3.99
CA GLU A 314 -14.46 -17.97 -4.96
C GLU A 314 -13.97 -18.20 -6.39
N ALA A 315 -14.83 -17.97 -7.38
CA ALA A 315 -14.43 -18.03 -8.78
C ALA A 315 -13.92 -16.66 -9.26
N VAL A 316 -12.86 -16.67 -10.05
CA VAL A 316 -12.15 -15.48 -10.50
C VAL A 316 -11.87 -15.53 -12.00
N CYS A 317 -11.74 -14.35 -12.61
CA CYS A 317 -11.37 -14.25 -14.02
C CYS A 317 -9.93 -14.68 -14.24
N THR A 318 -9.76 -15.87 -14.79
CA THR A 318 -8.45 -16.47 -15.08
C THR A 318 -8.22 -16.45 -16.59
N PHE A 319 -6.99 -16.14 -17.01
CA PHE A 319 -6.63 -16.15 -18.42
C PHE A 319 -6.88 -17.54 -19.02
N ALA A 320 -7.73 -17.59 -20.04
CA ALA A 320 -8.13 -18.79 -20.74
C ALA A 320 -8.17 -18.45 -22.24
N PRO A 321 -7.04 -18.58 -22.96
CA PRO A 321 -7.02 -18.31 -24.39
C PRO A 321 -8.03 -19.23 -25.06
N ALA A 322 -8.84 -18.69 -25.98
CA ALA A 322 -9.82 -19.48 -26.70
C ALA A 322 -9.13 -20.66 -27.41
N ASP A 323 -9.69 -21.87 -27.28
CA ASP A 323 -9.17 -23.10 -27.90
C ASP A 323 -9.05 -22.96 -29.44
N ASP A 324 -9.78 -22.00 -30.02
CA ASP A 324 -9.85 -21.70 -31.45
C ASP A 324 -8.61 -20.95 -31.99
N ALA A 325 -7.64 -20.60 -31.14
CA ALA A 325 -6.36 -20.04 -31.56
C ALA A 325 -5.40 -21.12 -32.12
N GLU A 326 -5.90 -21.97 -33.03
CA GLU A 326 -5.06 -22.89 -33.84
C GLU A 326 -4.03 -22.14 -34.72
N GLY A 327 -4.17 -20.81 -34.83
CA GLY A 327 -3.06 -19.94 -35.20
C GLY A 327 -2.41 -19.39 -33.94
N THR A 328 -1.42 -20.10 -33.39
CA THR A 328 -0.59 -19.58 -32.29
C THR A 328 -0.24 -18.13 -32.62
N PRO A 329 -0.67 -17.12 -31.85
CA PRO A 329 -0.05 -15.82 -31.93
C PRO A 329 1.41 -16.13 -31.62
N ARG A 330 2.28 -16.05 -32.64
CA ARG A 330 3.72 -15.94 -32.38
C ARG A 330 3.78 -14.86 -31.33
N GLY A 331 4.27 -15.19 -30.13
CA GLY A 331 4.13 -14.33 -28.97
C GLY A 331 4.72 -12.95 -29.23
N CYS A 332 4.91 -12.14 -28.19
CA CYS A 332 5.72 -10.94 -28.30
C CYS A 332 7.21 -11.29 -28.58
N ALA A 333 7.51 -12.02 -29.67
CA ALA A 333 8.76 -11.92 -30.37
C ALA A 333 8.85 -10.45 -30.73
N HIS A 334 9.74 -9.75 -30.02
CA HIS A 334 10.28 -8.49 -30.47
C HIS A 334 10.36 -8.55 -31.98
N THR A 335 9.60 -7.69 -32.66
CA THR A 335 9.83 -7.47 -34.09
C THR A 335 11.33 -7.20 -34.15
N PRO A 336 12.15 -8.07 -34.78
CA PRO A 336 13.56 -7.80 -34.88
C PRO A 336 13.64 -6.41 -35.50
N ALA A 337 14.28 -5.48 -34.77
CA ALA A 337 14.42 -4.10 -35.22
C ALA A 337 14.78 -4.18 -36.71
N PRO A 338 14.06 -3.45 -37.59
CA PRO A 338 14.26 -3.56 -39.03
C PRO A 338 15.75 -3.51 -39.26
N SER A 339 16.31 -4.59 -39.80
CA SER A 339 17.74 -4.76 -39.96
C SER A 339 18.21 -3.50 -40.68
N GLN A 340 18.83 -2.59 -39.93
CA GLN A 340 19.45 -1.44 -40.53
C GLN A 340 20.49 -2.03 -41.45
N SER A 341 20.22 -1.94 -42.76
CA SER A 341 21.21 -2.28 -43.76
C SER A 341 22.49 -1.56 -43.36
N PRO A 342 23.63 -2.25 -43.22
CA PRO A 342 24.91 -1.60 -42.99
C PRO A 342 25.36 -0.95 -44.30
N ALA A 343 24.61 0.05 -44.75
CA ALA A 343 24.87 0.82 -45.95
C ALA A 343 24.39 2.25 -45.68
N LEU A 344 25.03 2.92 -44.72
CA LEU A 344 25.46 4.32 -44.76
C LEU A 344 25.86 4.80 -43.34
N PRO A 345 27.12 4.57 -42.92
CA PRO A 345 27.78 5.51 -42.02
C PRO A 345 29.03 6.15 -42.65
N LEU A 346 29.28 5.96 -43.96
CA LEU A 346 30.47 6.50 -44.61
C LEU A 346 30.33 7.95 -45.14
N LEU A 347 29.12 8.53 -45.18
CA LEU A 347 28.95 9.87 -45.80
C LEU A 347 29.03 11.05 -44.81
N ILE A 348 28.89 10.85 -43.50
CA ILE A 348 28.88 11.95 -42.52
C ILE A 348 30.29 12.26 -41.97
N MET A 349 31.25 11.33 -42.07
CA MET A 349 32.64 11.57 -41.65
C MET A 349 33.44 12.49 -42.60
N LEU A 350 32.99 12.70 -43.84
CA LEU A 350 33.71 13.57 -44.81
C LEU A 350 33.29 15.05 -44.77
N LEU A 351 32.11 15.38 -44.23
CA LEU A 351 31.68 16.78 -44.10
C LEU A 351 32.14 17.44 -42.78
N GLY A 352 32.49 16.66 -41.76
CA GLY A 352 33.01 17.17 -40.48
C GLY A 352 34.49 17.57 -40.50
N ALA A 353 35.27 17.16 -41.51
CA ALA A 353 36.69 17.48 -41.61
C ALA A 353 36.99 18.84 -42.26
N ALA A 354 36.00 19.47 -42.94
CA ALA A 354 36.19 20.74 -43.64
C ALA A 354 35.96 21.98 -42.76
N THR A 355 35.23 21.88 -41.64
CA THR A 355 34.88 23.06 -40.81
C THR A 355 35.73 23.23 -39.55
N ARG A 356 36.55 22.23 -39.15
CA ARG A 356 37.45 22.35 -37.98
C ARG A 356 38.79 23.05 -38.25
N ARG A 357 39.08 23.49 -39.49
CA ARG A 357 40.33 24.20 -39.80
C ARG A 357 40.27 25.73 -39.66
N SER A 358 39.09 26.37 -39.49
CA SER A 358 39.02 27.85 -39.45
C SER A 358 39.02 28.47 -38.04
N THR A 359 38.78 27.72 -36.97
CA THR A 359 38.70 28.29 -35.61
C THR A 359 40.01 28.29 -34.83
N ARG A 360 41.07 27.60 -35.30
CA ARG A 360 42.37 27.56 -34.58
C ARG A 360 43.30 28.74 -34.86
N GLN A 361 43.01 29.62 -35.81
CA GLN A 361 43.85 30.79 -36.10
C GLN A 361 43.46 32.07 -35.33
N ARG A 362 42.34 32.11 -34.61
CA ARG A 362 41.87 33.33 -33.94
C ARG A 362 42.27 33.45 -32.46
N ALA A 363 42.89 32.42 -31.87
CA ALA A 363 43.24 32.40 -30.44
C ALA A 363 44.69 32.79 -30.12
N GLN A 364 45.52 33.20 -31.11
CA GLN A 364 46.94 33.54 -30.89
C GLN A 364 47.27 35.05 -30.95
N ARG A 365 46.27 35.94 -30.93
CA ARG A 365 46.52 37.39 -30.87
C ARG A 365 45.64 38.07 -29.83
N SER A 366 45.95 37.90 -28.54
CA SER A 366 45.54 38.88 -27.52
C SER A 366 46.26 38.62 -26.19
N THR A 367 47.58 38.76 -26.16
CA THR A 367 48.33 39.03 -24.91
C THR A 367 49.45 40.00 -25.22
N ALA A 368 49.13 41.29 -25.18
CA ALA A 368 50.10 42.36 -25.03
C ALA A 368 49.43 43.48 -24.22
N SER A 369 49.77 43.57 -22.94
CA SER A 369 49.69 44.81 -22.17
C SER A 369 50.63 45.85 -22.82
N PRO A 370 50.40 47.14 -22.56
CA PRO A 370 51.28 47.76 -21.57
C PRO A 370 50.61 48.80 -20.65
N GLU A 371 51.27 48.94 -19.50
CA GLU A 371 51.40 50.10 -18.59
C GLU A 371 50.17 50.79 -17.99
#